data_AF-A0A977KXU9-F1
#
_entry.id   AF-A0A977KXU9-F1
#
_cell.length_a   1.000
_cell.length_b   1.000
_cell.length_c   1.000
_cell.angle_alpha   90.00
_cell.angle_beta   90.00
_cell.angle_gamma   90.00
#
_symmetry.space_group_name_H-M   'P 1'
#
loop_
_entity.id
_entity.type
_entity.pdbx_description
1 polymer ?
#
loop_
_entity_poly.entity_id
_entity_poly.type
_entity_poly.pdbx_seq_one_letter_code
_entity_poly.pdbx_strand_id
1 'polypeptide(L)'
;MIAIALDVNTLQTLDLSPVTMLIDQWHSTQTILEQENQIQFQINFPREETDPRELSEIPEVRLWFVRLDSVYPWFPFLLDWKAGELARYAAMLVPHQFHRTEGIQYNPEALEIFMMQKIFTLSDWLKVQGIPSNFRLKSLAQLLGYELEESFLNQI
;
A
#
# COMPACT_ATOMS: atom_id res chain seq x y z
N MET A 1 11.44 -10.13 5.67
CA MET A 1 10.81 -9.92 4.35
C MET A 1 9.94 -11.13 4.05
N ILE A 2 8.68 -10.88 3.70
CA ILE A 2 7.61 -11.84 3.49
C ILE A 2 7.00 -11.53 2.12
N ALA A 3 6.98 -12.52 1.23
CA ALA A 3 6.40 -12.39 -0.10
C ALA A 3 4.98 -12.95 -0.10
N ILE A 4 4.01 -12.15 -0.56
CA ILE A 4 2.64 -12.60 -0.81
C ILE A 4 2.48 -12.84 -2.31
N ALA A 5 2.28 -14.10 -2.69
CA ALA A 5 2.04 -14.45 -4.09
C ALA A 5 0.58 -14.19 -4.46
N LEU A 6 0.37 -13.45 -5.54
CA LEU A 6 -0.95 -13.20 -6.13
C LEU A 6 -0.97 -13.83 -7.52
N ASP A 7 -1.76 -14.88 -7.69
CA ASP A 7 -2.02 -15.48 -8.99
C ASP A 7 -3.32 -14.93 -9.62
N VAL A 8 -3.58 -15.35 -10.85
CA VAL A 8 -4.77 -14.95 -11.60
C VAL A 8 -6.07 -15.24 -10.86
N ASN A 9 -6.15 -16.41 -10.21
CA ASN A 9 -7.35 -16.82 -9.51
C ASN A 9 -7.59 -15.90 -8.30
N THR A 10 -6.56 -15.69 -7.49
CA THR A 10 -6.56 -14.78 -6.33
C THR A 10 -7.05 -13.38 -6.73
N LEU A 11 -6.53 -12.86 -7.85
CA LEU A 11 -6.89 -11.54 -8.36
C LEU A 11 -8.34 -11.49 -8.86
N GLN A 12 -8.77 -12.47 -9.67
CA GLN A 12 -10.11 -12.49 -10.27
C GLN A 12 -11.23 -12.73 -9.25
N THR A 13 -10.98 -13.55 -8.23
CA THR A 13 -11.97 -13.83 -7.18
C THR A 13 -11.91 -12.82 -6.02
N LEU A 14 -11.01 -11.83 -6.11
CA LEU A 14 -10.73 -10.86 -5.04
C LEU A 14 -10.42 -11.54 -3.70
N ASP A 15 -9.72 -12.68 -3.76
CA ASP A 15 -9.42 -13.49 -2.58
C ASP A 15 -8.34 -12.80 -1.74
N LEU A 16 -8.70 -12.45 -0.51
CA LEU A 16 -7.78 -11.87 0.47
C LEU A 16 -7.23 -12.92 1.43
N SER A 17 -7.53 -14.22 1.25
CA SER A 17 -7.05 -15.28 2.13
C SER A 17 -5.53 -15.27 2.36
N PRO A 18 -4.66 -15.00 1.36
CA PRO A 18 -3.21 -14.96 1.59
C PRO A 18 -2.78 -13.86 2.56
N VAL A 19 -3.49 -12.74 2.55
CA VAL A 19 -3.27 -11.61 3.47
C VAL A 19 -3.92 -11.89 4.83
N THR A 20 -5.17 -12.36 4.83
CA THR A 20 -5.99 -12.59 6.02
C THR A 20 -5.32 -13.60 6.94
N MET A 21 -4.81 -14.71 6.41
CA MET A 21 -4.12 -15.73 7.20
C MET A 21 -2.89 -15.17 7.93
N LEU A 22 -2.11 -14.30 7.28
CA LEU A 22 -0.94 -13.67 7.89
C LEU A 22 -1.35 -12.70 9.01
N ILE A 23 -2.36 -11.87 8.75
CA ILE A 23 -2.87 -10.92 9.74
C ILE A 23 -3.46 -11.65 10.95
N ASP A 24 -4.25 -12.69 10.74
CA ASP A 24 -4.83 -13.50 11.81
C ASP A 24 -3.74 -14.19 12.64
N GLN A 25 -2.70 -14.71 11.98
CA GLN A 25 -1.54 -15.26 12.64
C GLN A 25 -0.85 -14.21 13.53
N TRP A 26 -0.50 -13.04 13.00
CA TRP A 26 0.18 -12.00 13.77
C TRP A 26 -0.68 -11.40 14.86
N HIS A 27 -2.00 -11.35 14.67
CA HIS A 27 -2.93 -10.96 15.71
C HIS A 27 -2.92 -11.97 16.86
N SER A 28 -2.95 -13.27 16.54
CA SER A 28 -2.90 -14.35 17.55
C SER A 28 -1.59 -14.36 18.35
N THR A 29 -0.48 -13.99 17.72
CA THR A 29 0.85 -13.93 18.35
C THR A 29 1.23 -12.54 18.88
N GLN A 30 0.39 -11.53 18.65
CA GLN A 30 0.66 -10.12 18.99
C GLN A 30 1.95 -9.55 18.34
N THR A 31 2.32 -10.02 17.15
CA THR A 31 3.59 -9.66 16.47
C THR A 31 3.43 -8.72 15.28
N ILE A 32 2.23 -8.17 15.06
CA ILE A 32 1.94 -7.33 13.88
C ILE A 32 2.84 -6.08 13.79
N LEU A 33 3.30 -5.57 14.92
CA LEU A 33 4.18 -4.39 14.98
C LEU A 33 5.60 -4.67 14.50
N GLU A 34 6.02 -5.93 14.58
CA GLU A 34 7.33 -6.40 14.11
C GLU A 34 7.34 -6.58 12.58
N GLN A 35 6.17 -6.47 11.93
CA GLN A 35 6.00 -6.66 10.49
C GLN A 35 6.05 -5.36 9.69
N GLU A 36 6.47 -4.26 10.33
CA GLU A 36 6.73 -2.99 9.67
C GLU A 36 7.68 -3.18 8.49
N ASN A 37 7.27 -2.70 7.33
CA ASN A 37 8.05 -2.74 6.08
C ASN A 37 8.54 -4.14 5.67
N GLN A 38 7.79 -5.21 5.95
CA GLN A 38 8.20 -6.58 5.65
C GLN A 38 7.58 -7.18 4.38
N ILE A 39 6.49 -6.63 3.84
CA ILE A 39 5.67 -7.27 2.79
C ILE A 39 6.06 -6.80 1.39
N GLN A 40 6.22 -7.77 0.51
CA GLN A 40 6.32 -7.57 -0.94
C GLN A 40 5.29 -8.42 -1.67
N PHE A 41 4.77 -7.94 -2.81
CA PHE A 41 3.82 -8.68 -3.62
C PHE A 41 4.48 -9.31 -4.85
N GLN A 42 4.32 -10.62 -4.98
CA GLN A 42 4.71 -11.37 -6.17
C GLN A 42 3.48 -11.58 -7.05
N ILE A 43 3.26 -10.63 -7.97
CA ILE A 43 2.06 -10.59 -8.82
C ILE A 43 2.32 -11.39 -10.10
N ASN A 44 1.73 -12.57 -10.19
CA ASN A 44 1.80 -13.47 -11.33
C ASN A 44 0.54 -13.30 -12.18
N PHE A 45 0.55 -12.31 -13.07
CA PHE A 45 -0.54 -12.04 -14.01
C PHE A 45 -0.07 -12.26 -15.46
N PRO A 46 -0.75 -13.11 -16.26
CA PRO A 46 -0.37 -13.39 -17.63
C PRO A 46 -0.57 -12.15 -18.48
N ARG A 47 0.47 -11.77 -19.22
CA ARG A 47 0.46 -10.65 -20.15
C ARG A 47 1.10 -11.10 -21.44
N GLU A 48 0.56 -10.62 -22.56
CA GLU A 48 1.25 -10.76 -23.84
C GLU A 48 2.57 -9.99 -23.77
N GLU A 49 3.63 -10.49 -24.42
CA GLU A 49 4.95 -9.83 -24.41
C GLU A 49 4.89 -8.40 -24.98
N THR A 50 3.90 -8.12 -25.83
CA THR A 50 3.69 -6.81 -26.45
C THR A 50 2.76 -5.89 -25.68
N ASP A 51 2.15 -6.34 -24.56
CA ASP A 51 1.29 -5.50 -23.74
C ASP A 51 2.14 -4.41 -23.05
N PRO A 52 1.98 -3.12 -23.40
CA PRO A 52 2.83 -2.06 -22.90
C PRO A 52 2.48 -1.62 -21.48
N ARG A 53 1.39 -2.16 -20.91
CA ARG A 53 0.85 -1.72 -19.62
C ARG A 53 1.67 -2.22 -18.45
N GLU A 54 1.88 -1.34 -17.48
CA GLU A 54 2.35 -1.71 -16.15
C GLU A 54 1.24 -2.46 -15.38
N LEU A 55 1.62 -3.24 -14.36
CA LEU A 55 0.64 -3.98 -13.55
C LEU A 55 -0.40 -3.06 -12.90
N SER A 56 -0.01 -1.83 -12.56
CA SER A 56 -0.88 -0.81 -11.99
C SER A 56 -1.87 -0.20 -12.98
N GLU A 57 -1.76 -0.53 -14.27
CA GLU A 57 -2.69 -0.14 -15.33
C GLU A 57 -3.68 -1.27 -15.67
N ILE A 58 -3.57 -2.43 -15.03
CA ILE A 58 -4.44 -3.60 -15.27
C ILE A 58 -5.62 -3.58 -14.29
N PRO A 59 -6.88 -3.45 -14.76
CA PRO A 59 -8.05 -3.29 -13.89
C PRO A 59 -8.22 -4.40 -12.86
N GLU A 60 -7.98 -5.67 -13.23
CA GLU A 60 -8.12 -6.83 -12.35
C GLU A 60 -7.11 -6.80 -11.20
N VAL A 61 -5.86 -6.44 -11.51
CA VAL A 61 -4.82 -6.27 -10.49
C VAL A 61 -5.23 -5.14 -9.56
N ARG A 62 -5.58 -3.97 -10.10
CA ARG A 62 -6.00 -2.81 -9.31
C ARG A 62 -7.20 -3.11 -8.41
N LEU A 63 -8.21 -3.80 -8.93
CA LEU A 63 -9.44 -4.09 -8.19
C LEU A 63 -9.15 -4.94 -6.94
N TRP A 64 -8.19 -5.86 -7.02
CA TRP A 64 -7.74 -6.62 -5.86
C TRP A 64 -7.13 -5.71 -4.79
N PHE A 65 -6.29 -4.73 -5.17
CA PHE A 65 -5.74 -3.75 -4.23
C PHE A 65 -6.79 -2.81 -3.66
N VAL A 66 -7.80 -2.42 -4.45
CA VAL A 66 -8.98 -1.68 -3.94
C VAL A 66 -9.69 -2.50 -2.86
N ARG A 67 -9.87 -3.81 -3.10
CA ARG A 67 -10.46 -4.71 -2.11
C ARG A 67 -9.58 -4.83 -0.85
N LEU A 68 -8.28 -5.02 -1.01
CA LEU A 68 -7.31 -5.04 0.09
C LEU A 68 -7.43 -3.77 0.95
N ASP A 69 -7.40 -2.61 0.33
CA ASP A 69 -7.49 -1.31 1.01
C ASP A 69 -8.81 -1.12 1.75
N SER A 70 -9.91 -1.64 1.20
CA SER A 70 -11.23 -1.55 1.85
C SER A 70 -11.33 -2.38 3.13
N VAL A 71 -10.53 -3.44 3.26
CA VAL A 71 -10.56 -4.36 4.43
C VAL A 71 -9.44 -4.04 5.40
N TYR A 72 -8.26 -3.68 4.89
CA TYR A 72 -7.06 -3.38 5.66
C TYR A 72 -6.49 -2.02 5.23
N PRO A 73 -7.16 -0.89 5.52
CA PRO A 73 -6.73 0.42 5.03
C PRO A 73 -5.38 0.88 5.62
N TRP A 74 -4.94 0.26 6.72
CA TRP A 74 -3.63 0.46 7.38
C TRP A 74 -2.51 -0.42 6.79
N PHE A 75 -2.80 -1.27 5.80
CA PHE A 75 -1.83 -2.17 5.16
C PHE A 75 -0.54 -1.48 4.66
N PRO A 76 -0.54 -0.19 4.23
CA PRO A 76 0.69 0.50 3.87
C PRO A 76 1.82 0.47 4.91
N PHE A 77 1.50 0.29 6.20
CA PHE A 77 2.49 0.10 7.26
C PHE A 77 3.35 -1.17 7.09
N LEU A 78 2.78 -2.21 6.49
CA LEU A 78 3.44 -3.51 6.30
C LEU A 78 4.31 -3.56 5.05
N LEU A 79 4.08 -2.67 4.07
CA LEU A 79 4.72 -2.71 2.77
C LEU A 79 6.21 -2.39 2.84
N ASP A 80 7.05 -3.15 2.15
CA ASP A 80 8.47 -2.82 2.03
C ASP A 80 8.67 -1.54 1.19
N TRP A 81 8.78 -0.42 1.89
CA TRP A 81 8.95 0.90 1.28
C TRP A 81 10.25 1.00 0.47
N LYS A 82 11.31 0.31 0.88
CA LYS A 82 12.60 0.33 0.17
C LYS A 82 12.54 -0.41 -1.16
N ALA A 83 11.71 -1.45 -1.24
CA ALA A 83 11.42 -2.17 -2.47
C ALA A 83 10.42 -1.45 -3.40
N GLY A 84 9.90 -0.27 -2.99
CA GLY A 84 8.95 0.50 -3.78
C GLY A 84 7.50 -0.01 -3.69
N GLU A 85 7.18 -0.88 -2.73
CA GLU A 85 5.83 -1.43 -2.58
C GLU A 85 4.79 -0.36 -2.22
N LEU A 86 5.18 0.67 -1.45
CA LEU A 86 4.30 1.80 -1.17
C LEU A 86 3.91 2.57 -2.45
N ALA A 87 4.88 2.82 -3.33
CA ALA A 87 4.63 3.48 -4.61
C ALA A 87 3.74 2.60 -5.52
N ARG A 88 4.02 1.30 -5.59
CA ARG A 88 3.16 0.34 -6.32
C ARG A 88 1.73 0.36 -5.78
N TYR A 89 1.56 0.30 -4.46
CA TYR A 89 0.26 0.33 -3.79
C TYR A 89 -0.50 1.63 -4.09
N ALA A 90 0.17 2.78 -4.03
CA ALA A 90 -0.40 4.05 -4.44
C ALA A 90 -0.83 4.02 -5.91
N ALA A 91 -0.01 3.48 -6.82
CA ALA A 91 -0.36 3.37 -8.24
C ALA A 91 -1.59 2.49 -8.50
N MET A 92 -1.83 1.48 -7.67
CA MET A 92 -3.05 0.66 -7.78
C MET A 92 -4.32 1.45 -7.45
N LEU A 93 -4.22 2.44 -6.56
CA LEU A 93 -5.37 3.13 -5.96
C LEU A 93 -5.55 4.57 -6.48
N VAL A 94 -4.51 5.18 -7.00
CA VAL A 94 -4.49 6.55 -7.48
C VAL A 94 -4.43 6.56 -9.02
N PRO A 95 -5.21 7.41 -9.70
CA PRO A 95 -5.02 7.66 -11.12
C PRO A 95 -3.59 8.11 -11.41
N HIS A 96 -2.96 7.51 -12.41
CA HIS A 96 -1.60 7.82 -12.81
C HIS A 96 -1.41 7.60 -14.30
N GLN A 97 -0.29 8.10 -14.82
CA GLN A 97 0.24 7.78 -16.13
C GLN A 97 1.64 7.21 -15.96
N PHE A 98 2.04 6.29 -16.84
CA PHE A 98 3.39 5.78 -16.87
C PHE A 98 4.18 6.42 -18.02
N HIS A 99 5.32 7.02 -17.69
CA HIS A 99 6.25 7.57 -18.67
C HIS A 99 7.56 6.78 -18.66
N ARG A 100 8.05 6.36 -19.83
CA ARG A 100 9.24 5.49 -19.94
C ARG A 100 10.50 6.09 -19.32
N THR A 101 10.64 7.42 -19.33
CA THR A 101 11.83 8.12 -18.77
C THR A 101 11.61 8.69 -17.39
N GLU A 102 10.36 9.00 -17.02
CA GLU A 102 10.03 9.72 -15.77
C GLU A 102 9.33 8.81 -14.75
N GLY A 103 9.03 7.56 -15.12
CA GLY A 103 8.32 6.61 -14.28
C GLY A 103 6.86 6.97 -14.10
N ILE A 104 6.33 6.66 -12.91
CA ILE A 104 4.92 6.87 -12.57
C ILE A 104 4.69 8.37 -12.28
N GLN A 105 3.68 8.94 -12.93
CA GLN A 105 3.19 10.30 -12.72
C GLN A 105 1.76 10.23 -12.20
N TYR A 106 1.58 10.49 -10.90
CA TYR A 106 0.25 10.48 -10.28
C TYR A 106 -0.55 11.72 -10.64
N ASN A 107 -1.88 11.58 -10.65
CA ASN A 107 -2.73 12.76 -10.56
C ASN A 107 -2.51 13.41 -9.17
N PRO A 108 -2.11 14.69 -9.11
CA PRO A 108 -1.66 15.32 -7.86
C PRO A 108 -2.78 15.45 -6.83
N GLU A 109 -3.99 15.83 -7.24
CA GLU A 109 -5.14 15.98 -6.33
C GLU A 109 -5.57 14.63 -5.76
N ALA A 110 -5.61 13.59 -6.60
CA ALA A 110 -5.96 12.26 -6.15
C ALA A 110 -4.89 11.66 -5.22
N LEU A 111 -3.61 11.94 -5.47
CA LEU A 111 -2.51 11.51 -4.60
C LEU A 111 -2.57 12.19 -3.24
N GLU A 112 -2.88 13.49 -3.20
CA GLU A 112 -3.03 14.23 -1.95
C GLU A 112 -4.17 13.66 -1.10
N ILE A 113 -5.35 13.44 -1.70
CA ILE A 113 -6.50 12.82 -1.02
C ILE A 113 -6.13 11.44 -0.49
N PHE A 114 -5.50 10.61 -1.32
CA PHE A 114 -5.04 9.28 -0.94
C PHE A 114 -4.07 9.34 0.24
N MET A 115 -3.04 10.18 0.15
CA MET A 115 -2.04 10.35 1.20
C MET A 115 -2.71 10.75 2.52
N MET A 116 -3.54 11.80 2.51
CA MET A 116 -4.20 12.27 3.73
C MET A 116 -5.10 11.19 4.34
N GLN A 117 -5.82 10.44 3.52
CA GLN A 117 -6.60 9.29 3.99
C GLN A 117 -5.71 8.24 4.69
N LYS A 118 -4.52 7.93 4.15
CA LYS A 118 -3.58 6.99 4.78
C LYS A 118 -2.97 7.55 6.05
N ILE A 119 -2.67 8.84 6.10
CA ILE A 119 -2.15 9.50 7.31
C ILE A 119 -3.16 9.41 8.45
N PHE A 120 -4.43 9.75 8.22
CA PHE A 120 -5.47 9.63 9.25
C PHE A 120 -5.68 8.18 9.69
N THR A 121 -5.81 7.27 8.72
CA THR A 121 -6.00 5.84 9.01
C THR A 121 -4.86 5.28 9.87
N LEU A 122 -3.61 5.59 9.50
CA LEU A 122 -2.45 5.10 10.22
C LEU A 122 -2.25 5.79 11.56
N SER A 123 -2.58 7.09 11.68
CA SER A 123 -2.53 7.79 12.98
C SER A 123 -3.43 7.08 13.99
N ASP A 124 -4.70 6.89 13.64
CA ASP A 124 -5.70 6.26 14.50
C ASP A 124 -5.32 4.81 14.81
N TRP A 125 -4.91 4.04 13.79
CA TRP A 125 -4.54 2.65 13.97
C TRP A 125 -3.29 2.50 14.86
N LEU A 126 -2.22 3.25 14.61
CA LEU A 126 -0.98 3.18 15.41
C LEU A 126 -1.21 3.64 16.85
N LYS A 127 -2.10 4.60 17.08
CA LYS A 127 -2.50 5.06 18.41
C LYS A 127 -3.17 3.95 19.21
N VAL A 128 -4.07 3.19 18.59
CA VAL A 128 -4.69 2.00 19.22
C VAL A 128 -3.64 0.94 19.56
N GLN A 129 -2.60 0.80 18.73
CA GLN A 129 -1.49 -0.11 18.99
C GLN A 129 -0.46 0.41 20.01
N GLY A 130 -0.58 1.67 20.47
CA GLY A 130 0.37 2.30 21.40
C GLY A 130 1.73 2.64 20.77
N ILE A 131 1.80 2.82 19.45
CA ILE A 131 3.05 3.09 18.73
C ILE A 131 3.22 4.58 18.43
N PRO A 132 4.42 5.16 18.63
CA PRO A 132 4.75 6.48 18.13
C PRO A 132 4.62 6.57 16.59
N SER A 133 3.72 7.42 16.11
CA SER A 133 3.36 7.50 14.69
C SER A 133 4.10 8.60 13.92
N ASN A 134 4.49 9.71 14.55
CA ASN A 134 4.96 10.92 13.85
C ASN A 134 6.07 10.66 12.81
N PHE A 135 7.11 9.91 13.17
CA PHE A 135 8.20 9.61 12.23
C PHE A 135 7.73 8.78 11.04
N ARG A 136 6.85 7.80 11.27
CA ARG A 136 6.31 6.92 10.22
C ARG A 136 5.39 7.67 9.29
N LEU A 137 4.52 8.51 9.84
CA LEU A 137 3.60 9.35 9.08
C LEU A 137 4.37 10.34 8.19
N LYS A 138 5.40 11.01 8.73
CA LYS A 138 6.28 11.89 7.93
C LYS A 138 6.99 11.11 6.83
N SER A 139 7.53 9.93 7.14
CA SER A 139 8.25 9.10 6.17
C SER A 139 7.36 8.62 5.03
N LEU A 140 6.13 8.22 5.33
CA LEU A 140 5.15 7.81 4.32
C LEU A 140 4.80 8.98 3.38
N ALA A 141 4.53 10.16 3.93
CA ALA A 141 4.25 11.35 3.13
C ALA A 141 5.44 11.72 2.24
N GLN A 142 6.67 11.66 2.77
CA GLN A 142 7.88 11.99 2.03
C GLN A 142 8.12 11.04 0.85
N LEU A 143 7.85 9.74 1.04
CA LEU A 143 7.94 8.75 -0.05
C LEU A 143 6.92 9.00 -1.17
N LEU A 144 5.82 9.69 -0.88
CA LEU A 144 4.83 10.14 -1.85
C LEU A 144 5.09 11.57 -2.36
N GLY A 145 6.18 12.22 -1.93
CA GLY A 145 6.58 13.55 -2.39
C GLY A 145 6.01 14.72 -1.58
N TYR A 146 5.51 14.48 -0.37
CA TYR A 146 4.92 15.51 0.50
C TYR A 146 5.69 15.66 1.81
N GLU A 147 5.58 16.82 2.44
CA GLU A 147 6.10 17.08 3.78
C GLU A 147 4.95 17.38 4.73
N LEU A 148 4.97 16.73 5.91
CA LEU A 148 3.97 16.97 6.96
C LEU A 148 4.57 17.82 8.08
N GLU A 149 3.87 18.89 8.44
CA GLU A 149 4.22 19.70 9.59
C GLU A 149 3.95 18.97 10.90
N GLU A 150 4.80 19.20 11.89
CA GLU A 150 4.60 18.67 13.24
C GLU A 150 3.36 19.26 13.93
N SER A 151 3.06 20.52 13.64
CA SER A 151 1.84 21.22 14.09
C SER A 151 0.58 20.46 13.71
N PHE A 152 0.53 19.94 12.48
CA PHE A 152 -0.58 19.16 11.94
C PHE A 152 -0.67 17.78 12.60
N LEU A 153 0.47 17.08 12.75
CA LEU A 153 0.49 15.76 13.40
C LEU A 153 0.00 15.79 14.86
N ASN A 154 0.24 16.90 15.56
CA ASN A 154 -0.25 17.09 16.93
C ASN A 154 -1.77 17.29 17.02
N GLN A 155 -2.47 17.48 15.89
CA GLN A 155 -3.93 17.64 15.83
C GLN A 155 -4.66 16.31 15.59
N ILE A 156 -3.96 15.24 15.22
CA ILE A 156 -4.51 13.94 14.82
C ILE A 156 -4.06 12.79 15.73
#